data_AF-A0A938GTJ9-F1
#
_entry.id   AF-A0A938GTJ9-F1
#
_cell.length_a   1.000
_cell.length_b   1.000
_cell.length_c   1.000
_cell.angle_alpha   90.00
_cell.angle_beta   90.00
_cell.angle_gamma   90.00
#
_symmetry.space_group_name_H-M   'P 1'
#
loop_
_entity.id
_entity.type
_entity.pdbx_description
1 polymer ?
#
loop_
_entity_poly.entity_id
_entity_poly.type
_entity_poly.pdbx_seq_one_letter_code
_entity_poly.pdbx_strand_id
1 'polypeptide(L)'
;MHIRTPRDWELPESAATPERDYDLRPRRDFLRHAALGAAGLAGAALLPRPLRATTAGFPTRVNPDHRDPALKPTAYEHITSYNNFYEFGTDKADPR
;
A
#
# COMPACT_ATOMS: atom_id res chain seq x y z
N MET A 1 24.24 17.05 -31.80
CA MET A 1 23.32 17.47 -30.73
C MET A 1 22.03 16.68 -30.89
N HIS A 2 21.77 15.67 -30.04
CA HIS A 2 20.53 14.90 -30.11
C HIS A 2 19.44 15.67 -29.37
N ILE A 3 18.49 16.24 -30.10
CA ILE A 3 17.27 16.78 -29.52
C ILE A 3 16.40 15.58 -29.17
N ARG A 4 16.16 15.36 -27.88
CA ARG A 4 15.19 14.36 -27.41
C ARG A 4 13.84 15.03 -27.30
N THR A 5 12.87 14.59 -28.09
CA THR A 5 11.48 15.00 -27.96
C THR A 5 10.81 14.06 -26.95
N PRO A 6 10.39 14.54 -25.77
CA PRO A 6 9.70 13.72 -24.78
C PRO A 6 8.33 13.30 -25.30
N ARG A 7 7.87 12.11 -24.88
CA ARG A 7 6.53 11.59 -25.23
C ARG A 7 5.47 12.24 -24.35
N ASP A 8 4.22 12.23 -24.79
CA ASP A 8 3.11 12.91 -24.10
C ASP A 8 2.87 12.43 -22.65
N TRP A 9 3.29 11.21 -22.32
CA TRP A 9 3.21 10.62 -20.97
C TRP A 9 4.51 10.74 -20.16
N GLU A 10 5.59 11.24 -20.74
CA GLU A 10 6.87 11.41 -20.06
C GLU A 10 6.86 12.72 -19.26
N LEU A 11 6.61 12.60 -17.96
CA LEU A 11 6.69 13.73 -17.05
C LEU A 11 8.15 14.21 -16.91
N PRO A 12 8.40 15.53 -16.95
CA PRO A 12 9.72 16.08 -16.72
C PRO A 12 10.11 15.93 -15.24
N GLU A 13 11.41 15.85 -14.95
CA GLU A 13 11.95 15.80 -13.58
C GLU A 13 11.46 16.98 -12.72
N SER A 14 11.27 18.15 -13.34
CA SER A 14 10.74 19.35 -12.68
C SER A 14 9.30 19.21 -12.18
N ALA A 15 8.55 18.19 -12.65
CA ALA A 15 7.22 17.88 -12.12
C ALA A 15 7.28 17.11 -10.79
N ALA A 16 8.45 16.56 -10.42
CA ALA A 16 8.63 15.96 -9.11
C ALA A 16 8.52 17.03 -8.01
N THR A 17 7.94 16.65 -6.86
CA THR A 17 7.94 17.53 -5.68
C THR A 17 9.39 17.75 -5.24
N PRO A 18 9.87 19.00 -5.13
CA PRO A 18 11.21 19.29 -4.67
C PRO A 18 11.48 18.68 -3.29
N GLU A 19 12.68 18.17 -3.06
CA GLU A 19 13.07 17.54 -1.80
C GLU A 19 12.84 18.45 -0.59
N ARG A 20 13.17 19.74 -0.73
CA ARG A 20 12.89 20.74 0.32
C ARG A 20 11.41 20.78 0.73
N ASP A 21 10.48 20.64 -0.21
CA ASP A 21 9.03 20.72 0.07
C ASP A 21 8.51 19.37 0.62
N TYR A 22 9.19 18.27 0.29
CA TYR A 22 8.93 16.95 0.83
C TYR A 22 9.37 16.82 2.31
N ASP A 23 10.52 17.40 2.64
CA ASP A 23 11.13 17.39 3.98
C ASP A 23 10.48 18.40 4.93
N LEU A 24 10.04 19.55 4.41
CA LEU A 24 9.36 20.58 5.22
C LEU A 24 7.95 20.20 5.68
N ARG A 25 7.46 18.98 5.43
CA ARG A 25 6.10 18.57 5.85
C ARG A 25 6.06 18.29 7.35
N PRO A 26 5.53 19.22 8.19
CA PRO A 26 5.58 19.09 9.66
C PRO A 26 4.82 17.86 10.15
N ARG A 27 3.84 17.40 9.36
CA ARG A 27 3.08 16.18 9.61
C ARG A 27 3.96 14.94 9.67
N ARG A 28 4.96 14.79 8.80
CA ARG A 28 5.78 13.57 8.74
C ARG A 28 6.72 13.49 9.93
N ASP A 29 7.36 14.60 10.25
CA ASP A 29 8.17 14.70 11.45
C ASP A 29 7.32 14.54 12.70
N PHE A 30 6.16 15.19 12.78
CA PHE A 30 5.22 15.01 13.89
C PHE A 30 4.84 13.53 14.08
N LEU A 31 4.44 12.83 13.01
CA LEU A 31 4.10 11.41 13.08
C LEU A 31 5.30 10.54 13.47
N ARG A 32 6.50 10.84 12.97
CA ARG A 32 7.73 10.13 13.34
C ARG A 32 8.04 10.29 14.82
N HIS A 33 8.02 11.51 15.34
CA HIS A 33 8.27 11.78 16.76
C HIS A 33 7.14 11.25 17.65
N ALA A 34 5.89 11.33 17.20
CA ALA A 34 4.74 10.77 17.91
C ALA A 34 4.80 9.24 17.98
N ALA A 35 5.29 8.57 16.93
CA ALA A 35 5.42 7.10 16.91
C ALA A 35 6.64 6.60 17.71
N LEU A 36 7.80 7.27 17.59
CA LEU A 36 9.05 6.85 18.21
C LEU A 36 9.26 7.42 19.62
N GLY A 37 8.48 8.43 20.01
CA GLY A 37 8.54 9.02 21.35
C GLY A 37 7.99 8.09 22.43
N ALA A 38 8.37 8.34 23.68
CA ALA A 38 7.93 7.56 24.84
C ALA A 38 6.40 7.45 24.95
N ALA A 39 5.67 8.51 24.58
CA ALA A 39 4.21 8.51 24.52
C ALA A 39 3.63 7.63 23.40
N GLY A 40 4.32 7.50 22.27
CA GLY A 40 3.92 6.61 21.17
C GLY A 40 4.09 5.14 21.53
N LEU A 41 5.26 4.78 22.05
CA LEU A 41 5.59 3.40 22.44
C LEU A 41 4.78 2.94 23.66
N ALA A 42 4.71 3.75 24.73
CA ALA A 42 3.92 3.42 25.91
C ALA A 42 2.41 3.55 25.64
N GLY A 43 2.00 4.56 24.86
CA GLY A 43 0.60 4.75 24.45
C GLY A 43 0.08 3.56 23.65
N ALA A 44 0.87 3.02 22.72
CA ALA A 44 0.50 1.83 21.94
C ALA A 44 0.22 0.60 22.81
N ALA A 45 0.97 0.41 23.90
CA ALA A 45 0.73 -0.68 24.85
C ALA A 45 -0.60 -0.51 25.61
N LEU A 46 -1.02 0.73 25.86
CA LEU A 46 -2.27 1.07 26.54
C LEU A 46 -3.47 1.22 25.59
N LEU A 47 -3.26 1.20 24.27
CA LEU A 47 -4.34 1.30 23.31
C LEU A 47 -5.31 0.12 23.47
N PRO A 48 -6.63 0.38 23.57
CA PRO A 48 -7.64 -0.68 23.57
C PRO A 48 -7.56 -1.45 22.24
N ARG A 49 -7.87 -2.76 22.30
CA ARG A 49 -7.80 -3.68 21.14
C ARG A 49 -8.33 -3.11 19.81
N PRO A 50 -9.48 -2.42 19.72
CA PRO A 50 -9.97 -1.87 18.45
C PRO A 50 -9.11 -0.75 17.86
N LEU A 51 -8.28 -0.08 18.66
CA LEU A 51 -7.38 0.99 18.20
C LEU A 51 -5.99 0.48 17.84
N ARG A 52 -5.71 -0.81 18.07
CA ARG A 52 -4.45 -1.42 17.65
C ARG A 52 -4.56 -1.82 16.18
N ALA A 53 -3.72 -1.25 15.33
CA ALA A 53 -3.61 -1.61 13.91
C ALA A 53 -3.02 -3.02 13.67
N THR A 54 -2.72 -3.77 14.73
CA THR A 54 -2.28 -5.17 14.61
C THR A 54 -3.47 -6.00 14.15
N THR A 55 -3.32 -6.63 12.98
CA THR A 55 -4.20 -7.71 12.55
C THR A 55 -4.12 -8.84 13.57
N ALA A 56 -5.22 -9.56 13.79
CA ALA A 56 -5.33 -10.63 14.78
C ALA A 56 -4.48 -11.90 14.47
N GLY A 57 -3.49 -11.80 13.59
CA GLY A 57 -2.82 -12.93 12.94
C GLY A 57 -3.63 -13.44 11.73
N PHE A 58 -2.98 -14.25 10.88
CA PHE A 58 -3.65 -14.93 9.78
C PHE A 58 -4.14 -16.31 10.23
N PRO A 59 -5.37 -16.73 9.86
CA PRO A 59 -6.36 -15.97 9.09
C PRO A 59 -7.07 -14.91 9.94
N THR A 60 -7.21 -13.71 9.39
CA THR A 60 -7.96 -12.64 10.03
C THR A 60 -9.47 -12.92 9.99
N ARG A 61 -10.21 -12.40 10.97
CA ARG A 61 -11.68 -12.47 10.97
C ARG A 61 -12.22 -11.44 9.98
N VAL A 62 -13.23 -11.81 9.20
CA VAL A 62 -13.92 -10.89 8.27
C VAL A 62 -14.62 -9.80 9.08
N ASN A 63 -14.42 -8.53 8.69
CA ASN A 63 -15.13 -7.41 9.30
C ASN A 63 -16.60 -7.40 8.80
N PRO A 64 -17.59 -7.57 9.69
CA PRO A 64 -19.00 -7.57 9.30
C PRO A 64 -19.47 -6.24 8.71
N ASP A 65 -18.89 -5.11 9.13
CA ASP A 65 -19.29 -3.76 8.68
C ASP A 65 -18.86 -3.46 7.23
N HIS A 66 -17.86 -4.22 6.72
CA HIS A 66 -17.31 -4.04 5.38
C HIS A 66 -17.52 -5.26 4.48
N ARG A 67 -18.32 -6.24 4.93
CA ARG A 67 -18.67 -7.38 4.09
C ARG A 67 -19.90 -7.03 3.28
N ASP A 68 -19.71 -6.82 1.98
CA ASP A 68 -20.83 -6.76 1.05
C ASP A 68 -21.39 -8.18 0.82
N PRO A 69 -22.64 -8.46 1.22
CA PRO A 69 -23.25 -9.78 1.06
C PRO A 69 -23.55 -10.13 -0.41
N ALA A 70 -23.60 -9.15 -1.32
CA ALA A 70 -23.82 -9.38 -2.74
C ALA A 70 -22.54 -9.85 -3.48
N LEU A 71 -21.36 -9.53 -2.93
CA LEU A 71 -20.08 -9.96 -3.50
C LEU A 71 -19.83 -11.45 -3.22
N LYS A 72 -19.65 -12.21 -4.30
CA LYS A 72 -19.24 -13.62 -4.23
C LYS A 72 -17.71 -13.69 -4.29
N PRO A 73 -17.05 -14.42 -3.36
CA PRO A 73 -15.62 -14.66 -3.46
C PRO A 73 -15.24 -15.30 -4.79
N THR A 74 -14.14 -14.84 -5.39
CA THR A 74 -13.56 -15.45 -6.58
C THR A 74 -13.20 -16.91 -6.29
N ALA A 75 -13.46 -17.82 -7.23
CA ALA A 75 -13.11 -19.22 -7.08
C ALA A 75 -11.59 -19.38 -6.90
N TYR A 76 -11.19 -20.31 -6.03
CA TYR A 76 -9.77 -20.53 -5.67
C TYR A 76 -8.87 -20.74 -6.89
N GLU A 77 -9.35 -21.50 -7.88
CA GLU A 77 -8.64 -21.77 -9.12
C GLU A 77 -8.24 -20.46 -9.83
N HIS A 78 -9.16 -19.52 -10.01
CA HIS A 78 -8.86 -18.23 -10.65
C HIS A 78 -7.87 -17.39 -9.84
N ILE A 79 -7.87 -17.50 -8.50
CA ILE A 79 -6.91 -16.81 -7.65
C ILE A 79 -5.49 -17.34 -7.90
N THR A 80 -5.35 -18.65 -8.09
CA THR A 80 -4.04 -19.29 -8.28
C THR A 80 -3.57 -19.31 -9.73
N SER A 81 -4.48 -19.27 -10.70
CA SER A 81 -4.16 -19.57 -12.10
C SER A 81 -4.48 -18.46 -13.10
N TYR A 82 -5.09 -17.35 -12.70
CA TYR A 82 -5.43 -16.24 -13.60
C TYR A 82 -4.78 -14.95 -13.12
N ASN A 83 -3.47 -14.86 -13.33
CA ASN A 83 -2.60 -13.83 -12.76
C ASN A 83 -1.90 -13.02 -13.87
N ASN A 84 -1.36 -11.86 -13.49
CA ASN A 84 -0.48 -11.07 -14.34
C ASN A 84 0.94 -11.19 -13.78
N PHE A 85 1.64 -12.27 -14.13
CA PHE A 85 3.02 -12.53 -13.70
C PHE A 85 3.97 -12.53 -14.90
N TYR A 86 4.26 -11.33 -15.39
CA TYR A 86 4.96 -11.10 -16.65
C TYR A 86 6.38 -11.66 -16.69
N GLU A 87 6.99 -11.84 -15.51
CA GLU A 87 8.29 -12.47 -15.35
C GLU A 87 8.31 -13.95 -15.74
N PHE A 88 7.14 -14.60 -15.79
CA PHE A 88 7.01 -16.02 -16.12
C PHE A 88 6.15 -16.32 -17.35
N GLY A 89 5.62 -15.28 -18.02
CA GLY A 89 4.83 -15.42 -19.24
C GLY A 89 3.88 -14.26 -19.46
N THR A 90 3.33 -14.16 -20.66
CA THR A 90 2.40 -13.06 -21.02
C THR A 90 0.96 -13.53 -21.11
N ASP A 91 0.75 -14.85 -21.22
CA ASP A 91 -0.57 -15.45 -21.20
C ASP A 91 -1.10 -15.50 -19.75
N LYS A 92 -2.42 -15.52 -19.59
CA LYS A 92 -3.07 -15.72 -18.29
C LYS A 92 -2.91 -17.15 -17.78
N ALA A 93 -2.62 -18.09 -18.67
CA ALA A 93 -2.33 -19.48 -18.34
C ALA A 93 -0.90 -19.68 -17.82
N ASP A 94 0.02 -18.72 -18.01
CA ASP A 94 1.35 -18.70 -17.40
C ASP A 94 1.30 -17.93 -16.07
N PRO A 95 2.09 -18.24 -15.03
CA PRO A 95 2.92 -19.41 -14.75
C PRO A 95 2.10 -20.53 -14.10
N ARG A 96 2.19 -21.77 -14.60
CA ARG A 96 1.68 -22.93 -13.84
C ARG A 96 2.78 -23.55 -13.00
#